data_AF-A0A257Q2D9-F1
#
_entry.id   AF-A0A257Q2D9-F1
#
_cell.length_a   1.000
_cell.length_b   1.000
_cell.length_c   1.000
_cell.angle_alpha   90.00
_cell.angle_beta   90.00
_cell.angle_gamma   90.00
#
_symmetry.space_group_name_H-M   'P 1'
#
loop_
_entity.id
_entity.type
_entity.pdbx_description
1 polymer ?
#
loop_
_entity_poly.entity_id
_entity_poly.type
_entity_poly.pdbx_seq_one_letter_code
_entity_poly.pdbx_strand_id
1 'polypeptide(L)'
;MVLPPAVIIHGARDAKAALAPGLPVTLISAPGAALYAGCLWWASLLSAVGFTGPAFLDCGDAPGRALEALRLGLTGLILTSPPDLHGAVARVADKNVVILRTAPTALDMADPVALRALSGWLGG
;
A
#
# COMPACT_ATOMS: atom_id res chain seq x y z
N MET A 1 -14.27 -7.19 2.55
CA MET A 1 -13.20 -7.67 1.66
C MET A 1 -12.19 -8.40 2.52
N VAL A 2 -11.80 -9.62 2.12
CA VAL A 2 -10.69 -10.33 2.76
C VAL A 2 -9.44 -10.01 1.94
N LEU A 3 -8.46 -9.37 2.54
CA LEU A 3 -7.18 -9.07 1.90
C LEU A 3 -6.25 -10.28 2.04
N PRO A 4 -5.48 -10.64 1.01
CA PRO A 4 -4.33 -11.53 1.17
C PRO A 4 -3.34 -11.00 2.22
N PRO A 5 -2.44 -11.85 2.75
CA PRO A 5 -1.37 -11.41 3.64
C PRO A 5 -0.63 -10.18 3.09
N ALA A 6 -0.40 -9.21 3.96
CA ALA A 6 0.19 -7.94 3.57
C ALA A 6 1.71 -7.93 3.72
N VAL A 7 2.40 -7.26 2.80
CA VAL A 7 3.85 -7.06 2.81
C VAL A 7 4.15 -5.58 2.62
N ILE A 8 4.90 -4.99 3.55
CA ILE A 8 5.42 -3.64 3.40
C ILE A 8 6.67 -3.68 2.53
N ILE A 9 6.69 -2.85 1.49
CA ILE A 9 7.79 -2.75 0.53
C ILE A 9 8.38 -1.33 0.49
N HIS A 10 9.69 -1.26 0.34
CA HIS A 10 10.45 0.00 0.30
C HIS A 10 10.97 0.32 -1.10
N GLY A 11 10.79 -0.60 -2.05
CA GLY A 11 11.19 -0.42 -3.44
C GLY A 11 10.90 -1.61 -4.34
N ALA A 12 11.33 -1.51 -5.59
CA ALA A 12 11.07 -2.53 -6.61
C ALA A 12 11.72 -3.89 -6.30
N ARG A 13 12.85 -3.92 -5.56
CA ARG A 13 13.48 -5.17 -5.13
C ARG A 13 12.57 -5.96 -4.20
N ASP A 14 12.00 -5.28 -3.21
CA ASP A 14 11.10 -5.88 -2.23
C ASP A 14 9.81 -6.36 -2.89
N ALA A 15 9.25 -5.54 -3.79
CA ALA A 15 8.08 -5.93 -4.59
C ALA A 15 8.33 -7.20 -5.39
N LYS A 16 9.47 -7.28 -6.10
CA LYS A 16 9.85 -8.49 -6.85
C LYS A 16 10.01 -9.71 -5.94
N ALA A 17 10.60 -9.53 -4.75
CA ALA A 17 10.72 -10.60 -3.78
C ALA A 17 9.36 -11.08 -3.28
N ALA A 18 8.45 -10.16 -2.93
CA ALA A 18 7.09 -10.45 -2.48
C ALA A 18 6.26 -11.20 -3.54
N LEU A 19 6.49 -10.91 -4.83
CA LEU A 19 5.77 -11.52 -5.96
C LEU A 19 6.37 -12.85 -6.41
N ALA A 20 7.66 -13.10 -6.16
CA ALA A 20 8.37 -14.29 -6.64
C ALA A 20 7.73 -15.63 -6.25
N PRO A 21 7.14 -15.81 -5.04
CA PRO A 21 6.47 -17.06 -4.67
C PRO A 21 5.20 -17.37 -5.49
N GLY A 22 4.64 -16.40 -6.21
CA GLY A 22 3.37 -16.59 -6.95
C GLY A 22 2.14 -16.79 -6.05
N LEU A 23 2.24 -16.44 -4.77
CA LEU A 23 1.15 -16.50 -3.80
C LEU A 23 0.35 -15.17 -3.77
N PRO A 24 -0.94 -15.19 -3.40
CA PRO A 24 -1.71 -13.97 -3.19
C PRO A 24 -1.04 -13.04 -2.17
N VAL A 25 -0.87 -11.77 -2.51
CA VAL A 25 -0.21 -10.78 -1.65
C VAL A 25 -0.92 -9.43 -1.74
N THR A 26 -0.97 -8.71 -0.62
CA THR A 26 -1.31 -7.28 -0.58
C THR A 26 -0.02 -6.48 -0.44
N LEU A 27 0.28 -5.60 -1.38
CA LEU A 27 1.45 -4.71 -1.28
C LEU A 27 1.08 -3.45 -0.52
N ILE A 28 1.93 -3.05 0.44
CA ILE A 28 1.77 -1.81 1.19
C ILE A 28 3.07 -1.03 1.07
N SER A 29 3.00 0.27 0.84
CA SER A 29 4.20 1.11 0.93
C SER A 29 4.72 1.15 2.36
N ALA A 30 5.96 1.60 2.57
CA ALA A 30 6.40 1.92 3.93
C ALA A 30 5.52 3.00 4.59
N PRO A 31 5.50 3.07 5.94
CA PRO A 31 4.70 4.05 6.66
C PRO A 31 4.98 5.49 6.19
N GLY A 32 3.93 6.24 5.87
CA GLY A 32 4.02 7.61 5.37
C GLY A 32 4.73 7.80 4.02
N ALA A 33 4.89 6.77 3.19
CA ALA A 33 5.60 6.86 1.92
C ALA A 33 5.12 7.99 0.99
N ALA A 34 3.84 8.35 1.02
CA ALA A 34 3.34 9.46 0.21
C ALA A 34 3.98 10.81 0.59
N LEU A 35 4.44 10.97 1.83
CA LEU A 35 5.04 12.21 2.33
C LEU A 35 6.48 12.40 1.85
N TYR A 36 7.27 11.32 1.81
CA TYR A 36 8.72 11.40 1.49
C TYR A 36 9.09 10.87 0.10
N ALA A 37 8.40 9.84 -0.41
CA ALA A 37 8.64 9.30 -1.75
C ALA A 37 7.67 9.87 -2.79
N GLY A 38 6.46 10.23 -2.36
CA GLY A 38 5.41 10.81 -3.20
C GLY A 38 4.49 9.78 -3.84
N CYS A 39 3.29 10.23 -4.24
CA CYS A 39 2.26 9.34 -4.78
C CYS A 39 2.64 8.79 -6.17
N LEU A 40 3.34 9.60 -6.98
CA LEU A 40 3.81 9.19 -8.31
C LEU A 40 4.85 8.06 -8.22
N TRP A 41 5.71 8.07 -7.19
CA TRP A 41 6.68 6.99 -6.98
C TRP A 41 5.96 5.64 -6.80
N TRP A 42 4.91 5.60 -5.99
CA TRP A 42 4.14 4.38 -5.76
C TRP A 42 3.47 3.88 -7.05
N ALA A 43 2.78 4.76 -7.77
CA ALA A 43 2.17 4.42 -9.06
C ALA A 43 3.20 3.86 -10.05
N SER A 44 4.37 4.51 -10.14
CA SER A 44 5.47 4.09 -11.03
C SER A 44 6.06 2.74 -10.61
N LEU A 45 6.20 2.49 -9.30
CA LEU A 45 6.69 1.22 -8.78
C LEU A 45 5.74 0.08 -9.14
N LEU A 46 4.44 0.22 -8.87
CA LEU A 46 3.44 -0.80 -9.20
C LEU A 46 3.42 -1.10 -10.70
N SER A 47 3.47 -0.06 -11.53
CA SER A 47 3.57 -0.19 -12.98
C SER A 47 4.85 -0.93 -13.41
N ALA A 48 5.99 -0.61 -12.80
CA ALA A 48 7.28 -1.21 -13.14
C ALA A 48 7.37 -2.71 -12.81
N VAL A 49 6.59 -3.18 -11.83
CA VAL A 49 6.49 -4.61 -11.50
C VAL A 49 5.23 -5.27 -12.10
N GLY A 50 4.43 -4.54 -12.87
CA GLY A 50 3.21 -5.04 -13.49
C GLY A 50 2.16 -5.52 -12.49
N PHE A 51 2.14 -4.97 -11.27
CA PHE A 51 1.24 -5.45 -10.21
C PHE A 51 -0.13 -4.79 -10.31
N THR A 52 -1.17 -5.62 -10.37
CA THR A 52 -2.58 -5.21 -10.49
C THR A 52 -3.46 -5.68 -9.32
N GLY A 53 -2.85 -6.33 -8.32
CA GLY A 53 -3.53 -6.79 -7.11
C GLY A 53 -3.75 -5.68 -6.07
N PRO A 54 -4.23 -6.03 -4.86
CA PRO A 54 -4.44 -5.08 -3.77
C PRO A 54 -3.14 -4.37 -3.38
N ALA A 55 -3.12 -3.05 -3.51
CA ALA A 55 -1.95 -2.22 -3.23
C ALA A 55 -2.37 -0.96 -2.45
N PHE A 56 -1.71 -0.69 -1.33
CA PHE A 56 -2.03 0.45 -0.47
C PHE A 56 -0.85 1.42 -0.33
N LEU A 57 -1.09 2.68 -0.69
CA LEU A 57 -0.16 3.77 -0.38
C LEU A 57 -0.48 4.35 0.99
N ASP A 58 0.53 4.40 1.87
CA ASP A 58 0.43 5.06 3.15
C ASP A 58 0.60 6.58 2.99
N CYS A 59 -0.51 7.29 3.21
CA CYS A 59 -0.59 8.76 3.17
C CYS A 59 -0.41 9.42 4.55
N GLY A 60 -0.21 8.64 5.61
CA GLY A 60 -0.14 9.14 6.98
C GLY A 60 -1.39 9.96 7.34
N ASP A 61 -1.18 11.09 8.01
CA ASP A 61 -2.22 12.05 8.39
C ASP A 61 -2.48 13.14 7.33
N ALA A 62 -1.97 12.97 6.10
CA ALA A 62 -1.98 13.99 5.05
C ALA A 62 -3.09 13.78 4.01
N PRO A 63 -4.29 14.37 4.18
CA PRO A 63 -5.39 14.24 3.21
C PRO A 63 -5.03 14.81 1.83
N GLY A 64 -4.14 15.81 1.76
CA GLY A 64 -3.66 16.36 0.48
C GLY A 64 -2.94 15.30 -0.37
N ARG A 65 -2.16 14.41 0.26
CA ARG A 65 -1.50 13.28 -0.42
C ARG A 65 -2.49 12.22 -0.84
N ALA A 66 -3.50 11.94 0.00
CA ALA A 66 -4.57 11.03 -0.39
C ALA A 66 -5.32 11.55 -1.63
N LEU A 67 -5.65 12.84 -1.71
CA LEU A 67 -6.27 13.44 -2.90
C LEU A 67 -5.38 13.38 -4.14
N GLU A 68 -4.07 13.59 -3.99
CA GLU A 68 -3.09 13.40 -5.07
C GLU A 68 -3.10 11.95 -5.58
N ALA A 69 -3.07 10.97 -4.67
CA ALA A 69 -3.11 9.56 -5.00
C ALA A 69 -4.38 9.16 -5.75
N LEU A 70 -5.55 9.67 -5.34
CA LEU A 70 -6.82 9.47 -6.06
C LEU A 70 -6.75 10.01 -7.49
N ARG A 71 -6.18 11.20 -7.70
CA ARG A 71 -6.01 11.80 -9.03
C ARG A 71 -5.08 11.01 -9.95
N LEU A 72 -4.13 10.29 -9.36
CA LEU A 72 -3.25 9.36 -10.08
C LEU A 72 -3.91 8.01 -10.37
N GLY A 73 -5.17 7.81 -9.96
CA GLY A 73 -5.91 6.57 -10.17
C GLY A 73 -5.57 5.45 -9.19
N LEU A 74 -4.91 5.75 -8.06
CA LEU A 74 -4.64 4.77 -7.02
C LEU A 74 -5.92 4.39 -6.28
N THR A 75 -6.15 3.09 -6.11
CA THR A 75 -7.40 2.55 -5.54
C THR A 75 -7.27 2.04 -4.11
N GLY A 76 -6.07 2.02 -3.52
CA GLY A 76 -5.84 1.62 -2.13
C GLY A 76 -5.00 2.65 -1.39
N LEU A 77 -5.54 3.22 -0.32
CA LEU A 77 -4.90 4.23 0.51
C LEU A 77 -4.97 3.85 1.99
N ILE A 78 -3.96 4.22 2.76
CA ILE A 78 -4.02 4.28 4.22
C ILE A 78 -3.97 5.75 4.63
N LEU A 79 -4.97 6.21 5.38
CA LEU A 79 -5.11 7.60 5.80
C LEU A 79 -5.51 7.63 7.28
N THR A 80 -4.59 8.08 8.14
CA THR A 80 -4.76 8.16 9.59
C THR A 80 -5.24 9.53 10.07
N SER A 81 -5.62 10.41 9.14
CA SER A 81 -6.13 11.75 9.45
C SER A 81 -7.41 11.73 10.33
N PRO A 82 -7.71 12.83 11.04
CA PRO A 82 -8.95 13.00 11.79
C PRO A 82 -10.22 12.63 11.00
N PRO A 83 -11.31 12.19 11.67
CA PRO A 83 -12.48 11.62 11.01
C PRO A 83 -13.16 12.52 9.98
N ASP A 84 -13.17 13.83 10.19
CA ASP A 84 -13.71 14.86 9.30
C ASP A 84 -12.91 14.97 8.00
N LEU A 85 -11.57 15.02 8.09
CA LEU A 85 -10.67 15.06 6.94
C LEU A 85 -10.70 13.75 6.17
N HIS A 86 -10.67 12.61 6.86
CA HIS A 86 -10.86 11.31 6.24
C HIS A 86 -12.20 11.22 5.50
N GLY A 87 -13.28 11.72 6.13
CA GLY A 87 -14.61 11.75 5.52
C GLY A 87 -14.68 12.66 4.30
N ALA A 88 -13.90 13.75 4.25
CA ALA A 88 -13.79 14.60 3.08
C ALA A 88 -13.12 13.89 1.89
N VAL A 89 -12.02 13.18 2.12
CA VAL A 89 -11.35 12.39 1.08
C VAL A 89 -12.26 11.25 0.59
N ALA A 90 -12.91 10.53 1.51
CA ALA A 90 -13.79 9.42 1.16
C ALA A 90 -14.99 9.85 0.29
N ARG A 91 -15.49 11.09 0.45
CA ARG A 91 -16.60 11.63 -0.36
C ARG A 91 -16.24 11.89 -1.82
N VAL A 92 -14.96 12.11 -2.11
CA VAL A 92 -14.49 12.38 -3.49
C VAL A 92 -13.85 11.15 -4.13
N ALA A 93 -13.69 10.06 -3.39
CA ALA A 93 -13.14 8.82 -3.89
C ALA A 93 -14.20 8.04 -4.69
N ASP A 94 -13.77 7.39 -5.76
CA ASP A 94 -14.62 6.50 -6.54
C ASP A 94 -15.02 5.27 -5.72
N LYS A 95 -16.11 4.60 -6.11
CA LYS A 95 -16.67 3.43 -5.39
C LYS A 95 -15.72 2.24 -5.27
N ASN A 96 -14.74 2.15 -6.17
CA ASN A 96 -13.73 1.08 -6.20
C ASN A 96 -12.50 1.41 -5.34
N VAL A 97 -12.42 2.62 -4.76
CA VAL A 97 -11.33 3.01 -3.90
C VAL A 97 -11.57 2.53 -2.48
N VAL A 98 -10.53 1.97 -1.87
CA VAL A 98 -10.49 1.55 -0.47
C VAL A 98 -9.55 2.46 0.30
N ILE A 99 -10.07 3.14 1.31
CA ILE A 99 -9.30 3.98 2.23
C ILE A 99 -9.34 3.34 3.62
N LEU A 100 -8.19 2.86 4.10
CA LEU A 100 -8.03 2.25 5.41
C LEU A 100 -7.64 3.32 6.44
N ARG A 101 -8.25 3.25 7.62
CA ARG A 101 -7.87 4.10 8.77
C ARG A 101 -6.63 3.61 9.51
N THR A 102 -6.27 2.35 9.29
CA THR A 102 -5.14 1.69 9.96
C THR A 102 -4.56 0.68 8.98
N ALA A 103 -3.24 0.62 8.92
CA ALA A 103 -2.56 -0.41 8.13
C ALA A 103 -2.89 -1.80 8.70
N PRO A 104 -3.16 -2.81 7.84
CA PRO A 104 -3.27 -4.18 8.30
C PRO A 104 -1.90 -4.69 8.79
N THR A 105 -1.90 -5.75 9.59
CA THR A 105 -0.66 -6.44 9.97
C THR A 105 0.06 -6.93 8.72
N ALA A 106 1.34 -6.59 8.60
CA ALA A 106 2.15 -6.86 7.43
C ALA A 106 3.56 -7.33 7.82
N LEU A 107 4.16 -8.14 6.96
CA LEU A 107 5.59 -8.44 7.02
C LEU A 107 6.37 -7.28 6.41
N ASP A 108 7.29 -6.69 7.17
CA ASP A 108 8.08 -5.55 6.70
C ASP A 108 9.41 -5.98 6.08
N MET A 109 9.61 -5.68 4.79
CA MET A 109 10.82 -6.03 4.06
C MET A 109 12.07 -5.23 4.50
N ALA A 110 11.92 -4.22 5.37
CA ALA A 110 13.05 -3.62 6.08
C ALA A 110 13.63 -4.54 7.17
N ASP A 111 12.87 -5.53 7.66
CA ASP A 111 13.38 -6.51 8.62
C ASP A 111 14.35 -7.48 7.91
N PRO A 112 15.60 -7.63 8.40
CA PRO A 112 16.57 -8.57 7.84
C PRO A 112 16.08 -10.02 7.73
N VAL A 113 15.13 -10.47 8.56
CA VAL A 113 14.60 -11.84 8.51
C VAL A 113 13.37 -11.98 7.62
N ALA A 114 12.75 -10.88 7.16
CA ALA A 114 11.51 -10.92 6.40
C ALA A 114 11.61 -11.77 5.14
N LEU A 115 12.72 -11.66 4.39
CA LEU A 115 12.91 -12.44 3.16
C LEU A 115 12.85 -13.95 3.42
N ARG A 116 13.34 -14.43 4.57
CA ARG A 116 13.28 -15.85 4.94
C ARG A 116 11.88 -16.28 5.38
N ALA A 117 11.16 -15.39 6.06
CA ALA A 117 9.81 -15.65 6.56
C ALA A 117 8.72 -15.51 5.48
N LEU A 118 9.03 -14.83 4.36
CA LEU A 118 8.07 -14.40 3.34
C LEU A 118 7.16 -15.51 2.82
N SER A 119 7.71 -16.65 2.40
CA SER A 119 6.87 -17.74 1.86
C SER A 119 5.93 -18.34 2.89
N GLY A 120 6.37 -18.44 4.16
CA GLY A 120 5.51 -18.90 5.25
C GLY A 120 4.41 -17.87 5.56
N TRP A 121 4.77 -16.59 5.61
CA TRP A 121 3.84 -15.48 5.83
C TRP A 121 2.73 -15.41 4.76
N LEU A 122 3.10 -15.58 3.49
CA LEU A 122 2.15 -15.58 2.37
C LEU A 122 1.31 -16.87 2.29
N GLY A 123 1.81 -17.98 2.83
CA GLY A 123 1.17 -19.29 2.80
C GLY A 123 0.08 -19.50 3.85
N GLY A 124 0.06 -18.69 4.91
CA GLY A 124 -0.84 -18.83 6.06
C GLY A 124 -0.20 -19.58 7.22
#